data_AF-A0A969HIS8-F1
#
_entry.id   AF-A0A969HIS8-F1
#
_cell.length_a   1.000
_cell.length_b   1.000
_cell.length_c   1.000
_cell.angle_alpha   90.00
_cell.angle_beta   90.00
_cell.angle_gamma   90.00
#
_symmetry.space_group_name_H-M   'P 1'
#
loop_
_entity.id
_entity.type
_entity.pdbx_description
1 polymer ?
#
loop_
_entity_poly.entity_id
_entity_poly.type
_entity_poly.pdbx_seq_one_letter_code
_entity_poly.pdbx_strand_id
1 'polypeptide(L)'
;MKINQVEICHWRSVRQATIEMEDLMIFIGQNNHGKSNLLSALLFFFGEIKAAPPDFHATEVNLYVEVTFRDLNPHEQAIFEKYVDPQHTMKVRRFAYRDGTSGCRGYIRQPVPEWLQEEKLAFYCKRDHCRHLPIAAYLPAAGKISRDAYRRAIRQYLEENEIEYRITLEPGPFMGSDRASEGGFGQVYFIPAVKNASDELTPRETSVFGKMLSQIIRKISHQNEKYRSAQRKMLELAQILNKTTAEGKVNPNRPAEITELEQLLQQSLGNWKTVVDIEINPPTIEKVFKLGTSVWIDDGTRTDLSRKGHGLQRSFLFALLKATAQLTHQNQAEAPEIDPPALHLHSSFMKSRSFTSILRRKKNCLLHSKTWPVKQIPRCC
;
A
#
# COMPACT_ATOMS: atom_id res chain seq x y z
N MET A 1 6.01 2.67 11.77
CA MET A 1 4.77 3.45 11.63
C MET A 1 3.54 2.74 12.20
N LYS A 2 2.63 3.48 12.86
CA LYS A 2 1.31 3.02 13.36
C LYS A 2 0.21 4.03 13.03
N ILE A 3 -1.04 3.58 12.93
CA ILE A 3 -2.20 4.47 12.76
C ILE A 3 -2.47 5.18 14.10
N ASN A 4 -2.49 6.52 14.09
CA ASN A 4 -2.81 7.37 15.24
C ASN A 4 -4.27 7.82 15.22
N GLN A 5 -4.77 8.26 14.07
CA GLN A 5 -6.12 8.80 13.90
C GLN A 5 -6.64 8.48 12.51
N VAL A 6 -7.95 8.26 12.42
CA VAL A 6 -8.68 8.04 11.16
C VAL A 6 -9.81 9.05 11.08
N GLU A 7 -9.87 9.81 9.99
CA GLU A 7 -11.00 10.68 9.67
C GLU A 7 -11.70 10.13 8.43
N ILE A 8 -13.01 9.96 8.51
CA ILE A 8 -13.85 9.43 7.44
C ILE A 8 -14.84 10.50 7.05
N CYS A 9 -14.96 10.75 5.75
CA CYS A 9 -15.92 11.68 5.20
C CYS A 9 -16.69 11.04 4.04
N HIS A 10 -18.02 11.16 4.09
CA HIS A 10 -18.96 10.73 3.07
C HIS A 10 -18.86 9.24 2.65
N TRP A 11 -18.56 8.36 3.60
CA TRP A 11 -18.44 6.91 3.37
C TRP A 11 -19.68 6.15 3.85
N ARG A 12 -20.51 5.67 2.92
CA ARG A 12 -21.74 4.90 3.18
C ARG A 12 -22.66 5.61 4.16
N SER A 13 -22.86 5.06 5.36
CA SER A 13 -23.69 5.68 6.41
C SER A 13 -22.94 6.74 7.23
N VAL A 14 -21.63 6.91 7.03
CA VAL A 14 -20.79 7.84 7.78
C VAL A 14 -20.68 9.15 7.00
N ARG A 15 -21.35 10.19 7.49
CA ARG A 15 -21.20 11.55 6.94
C ARG A 15 -19.84 12.12 7.27
N GLN A 16 -19.49 12.17 8.55
CA GLN A 16 -18.17 12.55 9.04
C GLN A 16 -17.89 11.87 10.38
N ALA A 17 -16.70 11.31 10.56
CA ALA A 17 -16.27 10.75 11.84
C ALA A 17 -14.76 10.86 12.01
N THR A 18 -14.32 11.14 13.24
CA THR A 18 -12.91 11.14 13.64
C THR A 18 -12.72 10.12 14.76
N ILE A 19 -11.78 9.21 14.58
CA ILE A 19 -11.51 8.11 15.51
C ILE A 19 -10.01 8.10 15.85
N GLU A 20 -9.69 8.25 17.13
CA GLU A 20 -8.35 7.98 17.65
C GLU A 20 -8.10 6.48 17.72
N MET A 21 -6.90 6.08 17.32
CA MET A 21 -6.53 4.67 17.20
C MET A 21 -5.50 4.27 18.25
N GLU A 22 -5.73 3.11 18.85
CA GLU A 22 -4.83 2.46 19.80
C GLU A 22 -4.26 1.17 19.20
N ASP A 23 -3.23 0.61 19.85
CA ASP A 23 -2.61 -0.65 19.43
C ASP A 23 -3.62 -1.83 19.43
N LEU A 24 -4.64 -1.74 20.28
CA LEU A 24 -5.79 -2.63 20.31
C LEU A 24 -7.07 -1.81 20.42
N MET A 25 -7.99 -1.98 19.48
CA MET A 25 -9.34 -1.45 19.61
C MET A 25 -10.39 -2.54 19.46
N ILE A 26 -11.41 -2.46 20.31
CA ILE A 26 -12.58 -3.33 20.29
C ILE A 26 -13.78 -2.44 20.04
N PHE A 27 -14.38 -2.56 18.86
CA PHE A 27 -15.57 -1.80 18.50
C PHE A 27 -16.82 -2.53 18.95
N ILE A 28 -17.55 -1.94 19.89
CA ILE A 28 -18.83 -2.47 20.40
C ILE A 28 -19.94 -1.48 20.05
N GLY A 29 -21.10 -1.99 19.65
CA GLY A 29 -22.27 -1.17 19.36
C GLY A 29 -23.34 -1.97 18.62
N GLN A 30 -24.53 -1.40 18.52
CA GLN A 30 -25.66 -2.02 17.81
C GLN A 30 -25.35 -2.27 16.32
N ASN A 31 -26.04 -3.23 15.71
CA ASN A 31 -25.93 -3.48 14.28
C ASN A 31 -26.30 -2.21 13.49
N ASN A 32 -25.71 -2.06 12.30
CA ASN A 32 -25.94 -0.94 11.39
C ASN A 32 -25.44 0.46 11.86
N HIS A 33 -24.70 0.55 12.95
CA HIS A 33 -24.14 1.82 13.46
C HIS A 33 -22.74 2.14 12.92
N GLY A 34 -22.43 1.75 11.68
CA GLY A 34 -21.16 2.15 11.03
C GLY A 34 -19.89 1.41 11.45
N LYS A 35 -19.92 0.46 12.40
CA LYS A 35 -18.72 -0.34 12.79
C LYS A 35 -18.03 -1.01 11.60
N SER A 36 -18.78 -1.69 10.75
CA SER A 36 -18.27 -2.30 9.53
C SER A 36 -17.85 -1.25 8.48
N ASN A 37 -18.46 -0.06 8.52
CA ASN A 37 -18.12 1.04 7.63
C ASN A 37 -16.75 1.61 7.96
N LEU A 38 -16.38 1.74 9.23
CA LEU A 38 -15.02 2.10 9.66
C LEU A 38 -13.97 1.11 9.13
N LEU A 39 -14.22 -0.20 9.28
CA LEU A 39 -13.30 -1.22 8.75
C LEU A 39 -13.21 -1.12 7.21
N SER A 40 -14.34 -0.98 6.51
CA SER A 40 -14.32 -0.83 5.04
C SER A 40 -13.62 0.44 4.57
N ALA A 41 -13.77 1.56 5.28
CA ALA A 41 -13.10 2.82 4.98
C ALA A 41 -11.58 2.69 5.11
N LEU A 42 -11.11 1.96 6.14
CA LEU A 42 -9.70 1.60 6.27
C LEU A 42 -9.24 0.71 5.12
N LEU A 43 -9.98 -0.32 4.74
CA LEU A 43 -9.63 -1.15 3.57
C LEU A 43 -9.54 -0.33 2.29
N PHE A 44 -10.43 0.65 2.12
CA PHE A 44 -10.35 1.60 1.01
C PHE A 44 -9.08 2.44 1.09
N PHE A 45 -8.76 3.01 2.25
CA PHE A 45 -7.54 3.78 2.48
C PHE A 45 -6.26 3.00 2.12
N PHE A 46 -6.20 1.71 2.47
CA PHE A 46 -5.06 0.84 2.14
C PHE A 46 -5.09 0.27 0.71
N GLY A 47 -6.11 0.61 -0.10
CA GLY A 47 -6.24 0.16 -1.48
C GLY A 47 -6.68 -1.31 -1.63
N GLU A 48 -7.10 -1.97 -0.55
CA GLU A 48 -7.59 -3.36 -0.59
C GLU A 48 -8.99 -3.44 -1.23
N ILE A 49 -9.76 -2.35 -1.19
CA ILE A 49 -11.03 -2.21 -1.93
C ILE A 49 -11.06 -0.89 -2.70
N LYS A 50 -11.75 -0.88 -3.84
CA LYS A 50 -12.06 0.33 -4.59
C LYS A 50 -13.43 0.85 -4.17
N ALA A 51 -13.59 2.17 -4.18
CA ALA A 51 -14.89 2.79 -3.99
C ALA A 51 -15.82 2.47 -5.17
N ALA A 52 -17.07 2.15 -4.87
CA ALA A 52 -18.15 1.95 -5.83
C ALA A 52 -19.28 2.97 -5.58
N PRO A 53 -20.21 3.18 -6.53
CA PRO A 53 -21.31 4.15 -6.34
C PRO A 53 -22.11 4.02 -5.04
N PRO A 54 -22.39 2.80 -4.50
CA PRO A 54 -23.07 2.64 -3.22
C PRO A 54 -22.23 3.04 -1.99
N ASP A 55 -20.93 3.25 -2.15
CA ASP A 55 -20.04 3.65 -1.05
C ASP A 55 -20.08 5.16 -0.76
N PHE A 56 -20.64 5.96 -1.66
CA PHE A 56 -20.79 7.41 -1.47
C PHE A 56 -22.01 7.68 -0.57
N HIS A 57 -21.81 8.49 0.46
CA HIS A 57 -22.90 8.88 1.35
C HIS A 57 -23.98 9.66 0.60
N ALA A 58 -25.21 9.15 0.60
CA ALA A 58 -26.38 9.81 0.00
C ALA A 58 -26.11 10.32 -1.42
N THR A 59 -26.14 11.64 -1.63
CA THR A 59 -25.93 12.33 -2.91
C THR A 59 -24.54 12.95 -3.06
N GLU A 60 -23.62 12.67 -2.14
CA GLU A 60 -22.28 13.26 -2.15
C GLU A 60 -21.49 12.83 -3.39
N VAL A 61 -20.81 13.79 -4.02
CA VAL A 61 -20.03 13.58 -5.25
C VAL A 61 -18.63 13.05 -4.99
N ASN A 62 -18.14 13.21 -3.76
CA ASN A 62 -16.82 12.78 -3.32
C ASN A 62 -16.88 12.12 -1.94
N LEU A 63 -15.88 11.29 -1.67
CA LEU A 63 -15.59 10.72 -0.36
C LEU A 63 -14.10 10.75 -0.10
N TYR A 64 -13.71 10.71 1.17
CA TYR A 64 -12.31 10.55 1.53
C TYR A 64 -12.14 9.89 2.90
N VAL A 65 -10.98 9.26 3.05
CA VAL A 65 -10.50 8.73 4.32
C VAL A 65 -9.10 9.30 4.54
N GLU A 66 -8.89 9.91 5.70
CA GLU A 66 -7.60 10.39 6.13
C GLU A 66 -7.07 9.53 7.25
N VAL A 67 -5.77 9.29 7.21
CA VAL A 67 -5.06 8.60 8.26
C VAL A 67 -3.87 9.43 8.69
N THR A 68 -3.80 9.71 9.98
CA THR A 68 -2.59 10.23 10.63
C THR A 68 -1.82 9.05 11.18
N PHE A 69 -0.54 8.97 10.83
CA PHE A 69 0.39 7.96 11.30
C PHE A 69 1.36 8.54 12.33
N ARG A 70 1.74 7.72 13.32
CA ARG A 70 2.78 8.01 14.33
C ARG A 70 3.84 6.92 14.34
N ASP A 71 4.87 7.08 15.17
CA ASP A 71 5.95 6.10 15.37
C ASP A 71 6.65 5.72 14.04
N LEU A 72 6.96 6.73 13.21
CA LEU A 72 7.75 6.53 11.99
C LEU A 72 9.20 6.22 12.36
N ASN A 73 9.75 5.12 11.86
CA ASN A 73 11.16 4.77 12.05
C ASN A 73 12.07 5.67 11.18
N PRO A 74 13.39 5.73 11.42
CA PRO A 74 14.29 6.65 10.70
C PRO A 74 14.25 6.50 9.17
N HIS A 75 14.09 5.27 8.67
CA HIS A 75 13.97 5.02 7.24
C HIS A 75 12.63 5.49 6.66
N GLU A 76 11.52 5.31 7.38
CA GLU A 76 10.22 5.86 7.01
C GLU A 76 10.25 7.40 7.02
N GLN A 77 10.89 8.00 8.02
CA GLN A 77 11.08 9.45 8.07
C GLN A 77 11.87 9.97 6.87
N ALA A 78 12.91 9.26 6.43
CA ALA A 78 13.65 9.62 5.22
C ALA A 78 12.82 9.47 3.94
N ILE A 79 12.03 8.40 3.81
CA ILE A 79 11.16 8.18 2.63
C ILE A 79 10.05 9.24 2.55
N PHE A 80 9.46 9.59 3.70
CA PHE A 80 8.31 10.48 3.78
C PHE A 80 8.69 11.89 4.23
N GLU A 81 9.97 12.27 4.18
CA GLU A 81 10.52 13.50 4.76
C GLU A 81 9.65 14.75 4.49
N LYS A 82 9.16 14.88 3.25
CA LYS A 82 8.27 15.97 2.81
C LYS A 82 6.94 16.07 3.57
N TYR A 83 6.41 14.95 4.05
CA TYR A 83 5.10 14.81 4.69
C TYR A 83 5.17 14.63 6.21
N VAL A 84 6.38 14.48 6.77
CA VAL A 84 6.58 14.30 8.21
C VAL A 84 6.60 15.66 8.89
N ASP A 85 5.81 15.79 9.96
CA ASP A 85 5.78 16.99 10.79
C ASP A 85 6.85 16.96 11.90
N PRO A 86 7.07 18.06 12.66
CA PRO A 86 8.03 18.09 13.75
C PRO A 86 7.75 17.12 14.90
N GLN A 87 6.53 16.58 14.98
CA GLN A 87 6.12 15.59 15.97
C GLN A 87 6.36 14.16 15.46
N HIS A 88 7.04 14.02 14.33
CA HIS A 88 7.28 12.77 13.62
C HIS A 88 5.98 12.03 13.27
N THR A 89 4.93 12.78 12.93
CA THR A 89 3.67 12.25 12.41
C THR A 89 3.49 12.60 10.94
N MET A 90 2.65 11.83 10.25
CA MET A 90 2.35 12.03 8.84
C MET A 90 0.86 11.88 8.61
N LYS A 91 0.23 12.84 7.95
CA LYS A 91 -1.20 12.77 7.57
C LYS A 91 -1.36 12.56 6.08
N VAL A 92 -2.22 11.61 5.69
CA VAL A 92 -2.47 11.25 4.29
C VAL A 92 -3.97 11.12 4.05
N ARG A 93 -4.45 11.58 2.91
CA ARG A 93 -5.82 11.45 2.43
C ARG A 93 -5.89 10.52 1.22
N ARG A 94 -6.74 9.49 1.26
CA ARG A 94 -7.22 8.80 0.07
C ARG A 94 -8.63 9.28 -0.26
N PHE A 95 -8.91 9.58 -1.52
CA PHE A 95 -10.19 10.12 -1.96
C PHE A 95 -10.70 9.41 -3.21
N ALA A 96 -12.02 9.53 -3.44
CA ALA A 96 -12.67 9.11 -4.66
C ALA A 96 -13.83 10.06 -5.01
N TYR A 97 -14.14 10.15 -6.29
CA TYR A 97 -15.23 10.90 -6.89
C TYR A 97 -16.14 9.95 -7.67
N ARG A 98 -17.42 10.32 -7.84
CA ARG A 98 -18.40 9.49 -8.56
C ARG A 98 -18.10 9.32 -10.04
N ASP A 99 -17.31 10.21 -10.63
CA ASP A 99 -16.84 10.12 -12.02
C ASP A 99 -15.77 9.02 -12.22
N GLY A 100 -15.36 8.34 -11.13
CA GLY A 100 -14.32 7.31 -11.13
C GLY A 100 -12.93 7.82 -10.78
N THR A 101 -12.75 9.15 -10.68
CA THR A 101 -11.49 9.76 -10.27
C THR A 101 -11.19 9.36 -8.82
N SER A 102 -10.02 8.78 -8.57
CA SER A 102 -9.58 8.43 -7.22
C SER A 102 -8.07 8.61 -7.11
N GLY A 103 -7.60 8.81 -5.89
CA GLY A 103 -6.17 9.05 -5.68
C GLY A 103 -5.80 9.17 -4.22
N CYS A 104 -4.51 9.41 -4.00
CA CYS A 104 -3.96 9.58 -2.67
C CYS A 104 -3.11 10.87 -2.64
N ARG A 105 -3.26 11.67 -1.58
CA ARG A 105 -2.54 12.94 -1.38
C ARG A 105 -2.01 13.01 0.03
N GLY A 106 -0.80 13.55 0.19
CA GLY A 106 -0.20 13.79 1.50
C GLY A 106 -0.43 15.22 1.96
N TYR A 107 -0.48 15.41 3.28
CA TYR A 107 -0.42 16.75 3.85
C TYR A 107 1.03 17.20 3.95
N ILE A 108 1.29 18.43 3.54
CA ILE A 108 2.60 19.06 3.57
C ILE A 108 2.56 20.32 4.41
N ARG A 109 3.70 20.65 5.02
CA ARG A 109 3.88 21.92 5.71
C ARG A 109 4.33 22.95 4.68
N GLN A 110 3.44 23.89 4.37
CA GLN A 110 3.76 25.01 3.48
C GLN A 110 3.95 26.28 4.31
N PRO A 111 5.00 27.07 4.04
CA PRO A 111 5.17 28.37 4.67
C PRO A 111 4.00 29.28 4.27
N VAL A 112 3.45 30.00 5.25
CA VAL A 112 2.35 30.95 5.04
C VAL A 112 2.74 32.04 4.02
N PRO A 113 3.95 32.64 4.09
CA PRO A 113 4.34 33.63 3.09
C PRO A 113 4.50 33.01 1.69
N GLU A 114 3.77 33.53 0.71
CA GLU A 114 3.73 32.99 -0.66
C GLU A 114 5.11 32.96 -1.34
N TRP A 115 5.98 33.91 -0.99
CA TRP A 115 7.31 34.02 -1.60
C TRP A 115 8.30 32.94 -1.17
N LEU A 116 7.95 32.15 -0.15
CA LEU A 116 8.67 30.95 0.29
C LEU A 116 8.14 29.66 -0.34
N GLN A 117 7.02 29.71 -1.06
CA GLN A 117 6.39 28.54 -1.66
C GLN A 117 7.05 28.16 -2.99
N GLU A 118 7.38 26.88 -3.14
CA GLU A 118 8.11 26.36 -4.30
C GLU A 118 7.38 26.65 -5.62
N GLU A 119 6.05 26.58 -5.62
CA GLU A 119 5.20 26.82 -6.80
C GLU A 119 5.26 28.28 -7.27
N LYS A 120 5.57 29.21 -6.36
CA LYS A 120 5.60 30.65 -6.63
C LYS A 120 7.02 31.15 -6.96
N LEU A 121 8.04 30.30 -6.87
CA LEU A 121 9.43 30.66 -7.18
C LEU A 121 9.60 31.35 -8.53
N ALA A 122 8.93 30.85 -9.57
CA ALA A 122 9.05 31.42 -10.91
C ALA A 122 8.58 32.88 -10.98
N PHE A 123 7.61 33.26 -10.15
CA PHE A 123 7.10 34.63 -10.05
C PHE A 123 8.05 35.54 -9.28
N TYR A 124 8.57 35.05 -8.14
CA TYR A 124 9.44 35.85 -7.26
C TYR A 124 10.93 35.86 -7.66
N CYS A 125 11.37 35.01 -8.58
CA CYS A 125 12.70 35.13 -9.20
C CYS A 125 12.85 36.41 -10.05
N LYS A 126 11.75 37.14 -10.33
CA LYS A 126 11.83 38.44 -10.98
C LYS A 126 12.24 39.50 -9.96
N ARG A 127 13.28 40.28 -10.28
CA ARG A 127 13.90 41.18 -9.30
C ARG A 127 12.94 42.25 -8.75
N ASP A 128 12.00 42.72 -9.56
CA ASP A 128 11.00 43.69 -9.11
C ASP A 128 10.11 43.14 -7.98
N HIS A 129 9.88 41.83 -7.95
CA HIS A 129 9.06 41.19 -6.92
C HIS A 129 9.85 40.79 -5.66
N CYS A 130 11.17 40.60 -5.76
CA CYS A 130 11.98 40.17 -4.62
C CYS A 130 12.71 41.30 -3.89
N ARG A 131 12.80 42.51 -4.48
CA ARG A 131 13.50 43.67 -3.89
C ARG A 131 12.97 44.08 -2.52
N HIS A 132 11.67 43.90 -2.30
CA HIS A 132 11.00 44.25 -1.05
C HIS A 132 10.91 43.09 -0.06
N LEU A 133 11.44 41.92 -0.41
CA LEU A 133 11.37 40.73 0.44
C LEU A 133 12.55 40.70 1.43
N PRO A 134 12.36 40.10 2.61
CA PRO A 134 13.45 39.92 3.59
C PRO A 134 14.67 39.18 3.04
N ILE A 135 14.48 38.30 2.05
CA ILE A 135 15.56 37.55 1.41
C ILE A 135 16.44 38.39 0.46
N ALA A 136 16.08 39.64 0.19
CA ALA A 136 16.81 40.49 -0.77
C ALA A 136 18.30 40.63 -0.41
N ALA A 137 18.64 40.60 0.88
CA ALA A 137 20.01 40.67 1.37
C ALA A 137 20.89 39.47 0.94
N TYR A 138 20.29 38.30 0.71
CA TYR A 138 21.01 37.07 0.33
C TYR A 138 21.02 36.83 -1.18
N LEU A 139 20.41 37.73 -1.97
CA LEU A 139 20.32 37.61 -3.43
C LEU A 139 21.44 38.40 -4.13
N PRO A 140 21.86 37.99 -5.35
CA PRO A 140 22.86 38.73 -6.11
C PRO A 140 22.43 40.17 -6.39
N ALA A 141 23.33 41.13 -6.14
CA ALA A 141 23.08 42.57 -6.31
C ALA A 141 22.76 42.98 -7.76
N ALA A 142 23.29 42.26 -8.75
CA ALA A 142 23.07 42.51 -10.18
C ALA A 142 22.88 41.21 -10.98
N GLY A 143 22.30 41.31 -12.18
CA GLY A 143 22.12 40.17 -13.10
C GLY A 143 20.94 39.24 -12.77
N LYS A 144 20.54 38.33 -13.66
CA LYS A 144 19.34 37.49 -13.50
C LYS A 144 19.40 36.63 -12.22
N ILE A 145 18.31 36.60 -11.43
CA ILE A 145 18.19 35.69 -10.29
C ILE A 145 17.79 34.31 -10.82
N SER A 146 18.68 33.33 -10.66
CA SER A 146 18.36 31.95 -10.97
C SER A 146 17.49 31.34 -9.86
N ARG A 147 16.70 30.31 -10.21
CA ARG A 147 15.91 29.55 -9.23
C ARG A 147 16.77 28.98 -8.11
N ASP A 148 17.98 28.52 -8.43
CA ASP A 148 18.90 27.98 -7.44
C ASP A 148 19.48 29.04 -6.50
N ALA A 149 19.77 30.24 -7.01
CA ALA A 149 20.19 31.36 -6.16
C ALA A 149 19.07 31.76 -5.19
N TYR A 150 17.82 31.78 -5.67
CA TYR A 150 16.66 32.09 -4.84
C TYR A 150 16.39 30.99 -3.79
N ARG A 151 16.50 29.70 -4.15
CA ARG A 151 16.39 28.58 -3.19
C ARG A 151 17.46 28.65 -2.11
N ARG A 152 18.70 29.01 -2.46
CA ARG A 152 19.78 29.21 -1.46
C ARG A 152 19.45 30.36 -0.51
N ALA A 153 18.96 31.48 -1.03
CA ALA A 153 18.53 32.61 -0.21
C ALA A 153 17.37 32.26 0.74
N ILE A 154 16.37 31.50 0.27
CA ILE A 154 15.31 30.97 1.14
C ILE A 154 15.90 30.08 2.23
N ARG A 155 16.80 29.16 1.89
CA ARG A 155 17.41 28.23 2.86
C ARG A 155 18.14 29.00 3.98
N GLN A 156 18.93 29.99 3.62
CA GLN A 156 19.65 30.81 4.60
C GLN A 156 18.69 31.63 5.47
N TYR A 157 17.63 32.18 4.88
CA TYR A 157 16.60 32.90 5.65
C TYR A 157 15.84 31.98 6.63
N LEU A 158 15.57 30.74 6.23
CA LEU A 158 14.92 29.71 7.05
C LEU A 158 15.78 29.27 8.24
N GLU A 159 17.10 29.33 8.13
CA GLU A 159 18.04 29.00 9.22
C GLU A 159 18.07 30.11 10.28
N GLU A 160 17.88 31.36 9.88
CA GLU A 160 18.03 32.54 10.74
C GLU A 160 16.68 33.07 11.30
N ASN A 161 15.54 32.62 10.76
CA ASN A 161 14.22 33.16 11.10
C ASN A 161 13.18 32.07 11.35
N GLU A 162 12.32 32.29 12.35
CA GLU A 162 11.14 31.47 12.57
C GLU A 162 10.05 31.82 11.55
N ILE A 163 9.49 30.80 10.90
CA ILE A 163 8.45 30.96 9.89
C ILE A 163 7.18 30.27 10.34
N GLU A 164 6.05 30.92 10.12
CA GLU A 164 4.74 30.31 10.30
C GLU A 164 4.43 29.36 9.13
N TYR A 165 4.08 28.13 9.48
CA TYR A 165 3.69 27.09 8.53
C TYR A 165 2.22 26.77 8.68
N ARG A 166 1.55 26.57 7.53
CA ARG A 166 0.21 25.99 7.47
C ARG A 166 0.27 24.57 6.91
N ILE A 167 -0.61 23.72 7.40
CA ILE A 167 -0.78 22.35 6.88
C ILE A 167 -1.76 22.41 5.71
N THR A 168 -1.31 21.99 4.53
CA THR A 168 -2.14 21.96 3.31
C THR A 168 -2.05 20.60 2.64
N LEU A 169 -3.11 20.24 1.91
CA LEU A 169 -3.10 19.02 1.12
C LEU A 169 -2.33 19.29 -0.18
N GLU A 170 -1.36 18.44 -0.49
CA GLU A 170 -0.59 18.54 -1.73
C GLU A 170 -1.52 18.40 -2.96
N PRO A 171 -1.37 19.25 -4.00
CA PRO A 171 -2.21 19.17 -5.19
C PRO A 171 -1.90 17.94 -6.06
N GLY A 172 -0.63 17.53 -6.10
CA GLY A 172 -0.15 16.38 -6.85
C GLY A 172 -0.38 15.04 -6.15
N PRO A 173 -0.15 13.92 -6.84
CA PRO A 173 -0.27 12.59 -6.25
C PRO A 173 0.77 12.39 -5.14
N PHE A 174 0.39 11.67 -4.10
CA PHE A 174 1.27 11.30 -3.00
C PHE A 174 2.55 10.63 -3.52
N MET A 175 3.72 11.13 -3.11
CA MET A 175 5.04 10.69 -3.58
C MET A 175 5.19 10.68 -5.12
N GLY A 176 4.46 11.54 -5.83
CA GLY A 176 4.54 11.61 -7.29
C GLY A 176 3.82 10.48 -8.05
N SER A 177 3.13 9.55 -7.37
CA SER A 177 2.30 8.55 -8.04
C SER A 177 1.15 8.05 -7.17
N ASP A 178 -0.06 7.93 -7.73
CA ASP A 178 -1.21 7.43 -6.95
C ASP A 178 -1.01 6.00 -6.42
N ARG A 179 -0.17 5.21 -7.11
CA ARG A 179 0.19 3.84 -6.71
C ARG A 179 1.24 3.75 -5.60
N ALA A 180 1.98 4.81 -5.29
CA ALA A 180 2.96 4.80 -4.19
C ALA A 180 2.29 4.47 -2.84
N SER A 181 1.00 4.83 -2.71
CA SER A 181 0.17 4.54 -1.55
C SER A 181 -0.15 3.05 -1.32
N GLU A 182 -0.11 2.21 -2.37
CA GLU A 182 -0.49 0.78 -2.29
C GLU A 182 0.61 -0.12 -1.70
N GLY A 183 1.79 0.43 -1.44
CA GLY A 183 2.91 -0.27 -0.79
C GLY A 183 3.63 0.54 0.29
N GLY A 184 3.46 1.87 0.32
CA GLY A 184 4.16 2.74 1.26
C GLY A 184 3.69 2.64 2.71
N PHE A 185 2.41 2.31 2.97
CA PHE A 185 1.84 2.36 4.32
C PHE A 185 1.91 1.05 5.12
N GLY A 186 2.48 0.00 4.54
CA GLY A 186 2.50 -1.33 5.13
C GLY A 186 1.44 -2.28 4.57
N GLN A 187 1.31 -3.46 5.18
CA GLN A 187 0.33 -4.46 4.79
C GLN A 187 -0.81 -4.54 5.80
N VAL A 188 -2.04 -4.61 5.30
CA VAL A 188 -3.24 -4.83 6.12
C VAL A 188 -3.75 -6.25 5.91
N TYR A 189 -4.00 -6.92 7.03
CA TYR A 189 -4.61 -8.25 7.06
C TYR A 189 -6.03 -8.12 7.59
N PHE A 190 -7.01 -8.32 6.71
CA PHE A 190 -8.42 -8.28 7.06
C PHE A 190 -8.97 -9.70 7.25
N ILE A 191 -9.51 -9.97 8.44
CA ILE A 191 -10.13 -11.26 8.76
C ILE A 191 -11.63 -11.03 8.99
N PRO A 192 -12.50 -11.40 8.04
CA PRO A 192 -13.93 -11.20 8.16
C PRO A 192 -14.55 -12.19 9.14
N ALA A 193 -15.67 -11.80 9.76
CA ALA A 193 -16.36 -12.63 10.76
C ALA A 193 -17.07 -13.86 10.18
N VAL A 194 -17.52 -13.80 8.91
CA VAL A 194 -18.48 -14.76 8.33
C VAL A 194 -17.90 -15.54 7.14
N LYS A 195 -16.57 -15.50 6.89
CA LYS A 195 -15.97 -16.42 5.91
C LYS A 195 -15.65 -17.76 6.56
N ASN A 196 -15.75 -18.83 5.77
CA ASN A 196 -15.19 -20.11 6.18
C ASN A 196 -13.69 -19.93 6.34
N ALA A 197 -13.15 -20.32 7.50
CA ALA A 197 -11.71 -20.22 7.72
C ALA A 197 -10.93 -21.01 6.64
N SER A 198 -11.53 -22.08 6.10
CA SER A 198 -11.01 -22.79 4.93
C SER A 198 -10.72 -21.89 3.73
N ASP A 199 -11.54 -20.87 3.44
CA ASP A 199 -11.29 -19.94 2.33
C ASP A 199 -10.05 -19.08 2.56
N GLU A 200 -9.79 -18.66 3.80
CA GLU A 200 -8.59 -17.89 4.17
C GLU A 200 -7.33 -18.76 4.26
N LEU A 201 -7.51 -20.08 4.36
CA LEU A 201 -6.44 -21.07 4.45
C LEU A 201 -6.08 -21.68 3.10
N THR A 202 -6.95 -21.54 2.10
CA THR A 202 -6.54 -21.83 0.71
C THR A 202 -5.49 -20.81 0.26
N PRO A 203 -4.42 -21.23 -0.44
CA PRO A 203 -3.34 -20.35 -0.92
C PRO A 203 -3.77 -19.47 -2.12
N ARG A 204 -4.88 -18.74 -1.98
CA ARG A 204 -5.35 -17.73 -2.93
C ARG A 204 -4.55 -16.43 -2.77
N GLU A 205 -4.44 -15.63 -3.83
CA GLU A 205 -3.68 -14.37 -3.78
C GLU A 205 -4.17 -13.40 -2.71
N THR A 206 -5.47 -13.39 -2.46
CA THR A 206 -6.13 -12.48 -1.52
C THR A 206 -6.20 -13.02 -0.09
N SER A 207 -5.93 -14.31 0.12
CA SER A 207 -6.03 -14.91 1.45
C SER A 207 -4.84 -14.54 2.32
N VAL A 208 -5.06 -14.52 3.63
CA VAL A 208 -3.99 -14.27 4.62
C VAL A 208 -2.85 -15.28 4.42
N PHE A 209 -3.17 -16.57 4.28
CA PHE A 209 -2.17 -17.61 4.05
C PHE A 209 -1.41 -17.42 2.73
N GLY A 210 -2.10 -17.10 1.64
CA GLY A 210 -1.46 -16.92 0.34
C GLY A 210 -0.55 -15.69 0.29
N LYS A 211 -0.93 -14.57 0.93
CA LYS A 211 -0.05 -13.39 1.06
C LYS A 211 1.23 -13.76 1.83
N MET A 212 1.10 -14.53 2.91
CA MET A 212 2.24 -14.96 3.75
C MET A 212 3.16 -15.96 3.05
N LEU A 213 2.59 -16.98 2.41
CA LEU A 213 3.34 -17.98 1.65
C LEU A 213 4.15 -17.30 0.53
N SER A 214 3.56 -16.31 -0.15
CA SER A 214 4.26 -15.48 -1.14
C SER A 214 5.51 -14.81 -0.59
N GLN A 215 5.45 -14.24 0.62
CA GLN A 215 6.60 -13.57 1.24
C GLN A 215 7.75 -14.55 1.50
N ILE A 216 7.44 -15.73 2.02
CA ILE A 216 8.44 -16.77 2.30
C ILE A 216 9.07 -17.26 0.99
N ILE A 217 8.26 -17.59 -0.02
CA ILE A 217 8.74 -18.04 -1.33
C ILE A 217 9.63 -16.97 -1.98
N ARG A 218 9.25 -15.69 -1.90
CA ARG A 218 10.08 -14.58 -2.40
C ARG A 218 11.45 -14.56 -1.73
N LYS A 219 11.50 -14.65 -0.40
CA LYS A 219 12.78 -14.66 0.34
C LYS A 219 13.67 -15.81 -0.11
N ILE A 220 13.11 -17.01 -0.25
CA ILE A 220 13.85 -18.21 -0.71
C ILE A 220 14.33 -18.02 -2.16
N SER A 221 13.48 -17.49 -3.05
CA SER A 221 13.81 -17.23 -4.45
C SER A 221 15.01 -16.29 -4.60
N HIS A 222 15.11 -15.27 -3.75
CA HIS A 222 16.24 -14.35 -3.78
C HIS A 222 17.56 -14.98 -3.32
N GLN A 223 17.52 -15.98 -2.44
CA GLN A 223 18.72 -16.56 -1.81
C GLN A 223 19.18 -17.88 -2.46
N ASN A 224 18.30 -18.58 -3.17
CA ASN A 224 18.56 -19.95 -3.63
C ASN A 224 18.75 -20.03 -5.16
N GLU A 225 19.92 -20.46 -5.61
CA GLU A 225 20.24 -20.55 -7.05
C GLU A 225 19.40 -21.59 -7.80
N LYS A 226 18.94 -22.67 -7.14
CA LYS A 226 18.04 -23.65 -7.76
C LYS A 226 16.68 -23.02 -8.10
N TYR A 227 16.18 -22.12 -7.25
CA TYR A 227 14.94 -21.39 -7.51
C TYR A 227 15.10 -20.46 -8.71
N ARG A 228 16.22 -19.72 -8.76
CA ARG A 228 16.52 -18.85 -9.90
C ARG A 228 16.65 -19.63 -11.21
N SER A 229 17.31 -20.79 -11.17
CA SER A 229 17.41 -21.68 -12.33
C SER A 229 16.04 -22.19 -12.79
N ALA A 230 15.17 -22.64 -11.87
CA ALA A 230 13.82 -23.06 -12.21
C ALA A 230 12.99 -21.93 -12.83
N GLN A 231 13.12 -20.70 -12.30
CA GLN A 231 12.46 -19.53 -12.87
C GLN A 231 12.92 -19.23 -14.30
N ARG A 232 14.24 -19.30 -14.57
CA ARG A 232 14.79 -19.14 -15.93
C ARG A 232 14.20 -20.18 -16.90
N LYS A 233 14.19 -21.45 -16.50
CA LYS A 233 13.62 -22.54 -17.31
C LYS A 233 12.12 -22.36 -17.58
N MET A 234 11.35 -21.91 -16.60
CA MET A 234 9.92 -21.60 -16.81
C MET A 234 9.73 -20.47 -17.82
N LEU A 235 10.58 -19.44 -17.77
CA LEU A 235 10.54 -18.34 -18.73
C LEU A 235 10.87 -18.82 -20.15
N GLU A 236 11.91 -19.65 -20.28
CA GLU A 236 12.30 -20.27 -21.55
C GLU A 236 11.15 -21.11 -22.14
N LEU A 237 10.49 -21.94 -21.32
CA LEU A 237 9.34 -22.73 -21.76
C LEU A 237 8.18 -21.85 -22.26
N ALA A 238 7.84 -20.79 -21.52
CA ALA A 238 6.77 -19.89 -21.97
C ALA A 238 7.11 -19.16 -23.27
N GLN A 239 8.38 -18.80 -23.49
CA GLN A 239 8.83 -18.17 -24.73
C GLN A 239 8.69 -19.13 -25.93
N ILE A 240 9.03 -20.41 -25.77
CA ILE A 240 8.85 -21.43 -26.82
C ILE A 240 7.39 -21.52 -27.25
N LEU A 241 6.45 -21.37 -26.30
CA LEU A 241 5.03 -21.50 -26.60
C LEU A 241 4.43 -20.27 -27.30
N ASN A 242 5.13 -19.13 -27.38
CA ASN A 242 4.65 -17.87 -27.95
C ASN A 242 5.02 -17.66 -29.42
N LYS A 243 4.22 -16.88 -30.16
CA LYS A 243 4.35 -16.67 -31.60
C LYS A 243 5.50 -15.74 -31.95
N THR A 244 5.82 -14.83 -31.03
CA THR A 244 6.95 -13.91 -31.13
C THR A 244 7.95 -14.17 -30.02
N THR A 245 9.24 -13.96 -30.33
CA THR A 245 10.30 -13.89 -29.32
C THR A 245 10.21 -12.56 -28.56
N ALA A 246 11.03 -12.41 -27.50
CA ALA A 246 11.08 -11.16 -26.73
C ALA A 246 11.46 -9.94 -27.58
N GLU A 247 12.12 -10.14 -28.72
CA GLU A 247 12.52 -9.13 -29.70
C GLU A 247 11.47 -8.88 -30.79
N GLY A 248 10.27 -9.46 -30.68
CA GLY A 248 9.16 -9.27 -31.61
C GLY A 248 9.31 -10.02 -32.95
N LYS A 249 10.30 -10.92 -33.07
CA LYS A 249 10.49 -11.77 -34.26
C LYS A 249 9.62 -13.02 -34.18
N VAL A 250 9.21 -13.57 -35.33
CA VAL A 250 8.47 -14.83 -35.38
C VAL A 250 9.29 -15.94 -34.73
N ASN A 251 8.69 -16.67 -33.79
CA ASN A 251 9.31 -17.78 -33.09
C ASN A 251 9.26 -19.04 -33.97
N PRO A 252 10.40 -19.53 -34.49
CA PRO A 252 10.45 -20.71 -35.34
C PRO A 252 10.24 -22.02 -34.57
N ASN A 253 10.36 -22.00 -33.23
CA ASN A 253 10.30 -23.17 -32.37
C ASN A 253 8.93 -23.35 -31.70
N ARG A 254 7.91 -22.58 -32.11
CA ARG A 254 6.56 -22.71 -31.55
C ARG A 254 5.98 -24.09 -31.91
N PRO A 255 5.42 -24.84 -30.95
CA PRO A 255 4.78 -26.11 -31.23
C PRO A 255 3.67 -25.97 -32.29
N ALA A 256 3.65 -26.91 -33.23
CA ALA A 256 2.70 -26.91 -34.35
C ALA A 256 1.26 -26.99 -33.87
N GLU A 257 1.02 -27.72 -32.78
CA GLU A 257 -0.30 -27.98 -32.20
C GLU A 257 -1.05 -26.70 -31.81
N ILE A 258 -0.32 -25.69 -31.31
CA ILE A 258 -0.94 -24.39 -30.96
C ILE A 258 -1.30 -23.61 -32.23
N THR A 259 -0.45 -23.69 -33.25
CA THR A 259 -0.67 -23.03 -34.54
C THR A 259 -1.85 -23.66 -35.28
N GLU A 260 -1.97 -24.98 -35.26
CA GLU A 260 -3.10 -25.73 -35.82
C GLU A 260 -4.41 -25.39 -35.11
N LEU A 261 -4.41 -25.29 -33.77
CA LEU A 261 -5.58 -24.85 -33.00
C LEU A 261 -6.03 -23.44 -33.39
N GLU A 262 -5.10 -22.49 -33.53
CA GLU A 262 -5.42 -21.14 -34.01
C GLU A 262 -6.06 -21.16 -35.39
N GLN A 263 -5.53 -21.97 -36.32
CA GLN A 263 -6.06 -22.09 -37.67
C GLN A 263 -7.47 -22.68 -37.68
N LEU A 264 -7.73 -23.74 -36.90
CA LEU A 264 -9.06 -24.34 -36.78
C LEU A 264 -10.08 -23.36 -36.18
N LEU A 265 -9.68 -22.58 -35.18
CA LEU A 265 -10.52 -21.54 -34.60
C LEU A 265 -10.79 -20.41 -35.60
N GLN A 266 -9.79 -19.97 -36.36
CA GLN A 266 -9.95 -18.96 -37.41
C GLN A 266 -10.89 -19.43 -38.53
N GLN A 267 -10.76 -20.68 -38.97
CA GLN A 267 -11.65 -21.28 -39.97
C GLN A 267 -13.09 -21.33 -39.46
N SER A 268 -13.29 -21.75 -38.21
CA SER A 268 -14.62 -21.80 -37.58
C SER A 268 -15.24 -20.41 -37.40
N LEU A 269 -14.40 -19.39 -37.21
CA LEU A 269 -14.80 -17.98 -37.10
C LEU A 269 -14.77 -17.23 -38.45
N GLY A 270 -14.70 -17.94 -39.58
CA GLY A 270 -14.48 -17.35 -40.91
C GLY A 270 -15.48 -16.24 -41.28
N ASN A 271 -16.74 -16.35 -40.84
CA ASN A 271 -17.77 -15.33 -41.07
C ASN A 271 -17.49 -13.99 -40.38
N TRP A 272 -16.63 -13.99 -39.35
CA TRP A 272 -16.30 -12.81 -38.55
C TRP A 272 -15.03 -12.09 -39.03
N LYS A 273 -14.30 -12.67 -40.01
CA LYS A 273 -13.03 -12.13 -40.54
C LYS A 273 -12.00 -11.81 -39.44
N THR A 274 -11.90 -12.66 -38.43
CA THR A 274 -11.04 -12.47 -37.26
C THR A 274 -9.73 -13.22 -37.35
N VAL A 275 -8.68 -12.65 -36.76
CA VAL A 275 -7.41 -13.33 -36.51
C VAL A 275 -7.40 -13.81 -35.05
N VAL A 276 -7.18 -15.10 -34.86
CA VAL A 276 -6.98 -15.71 -33.52
C VAL A 276 -5.48 -15.80 -33.25
N ASP A 277 -5.07 -15.36 -32.06
CA ASP A 277 -3.70 -15.43 -31.55
C ASP A 277 -3.73 -15.85 -30.08
N ILE A 278 -2.95 -16.88 -29.73
CA ILE A 278 -2.87 -17.42 -28.37
C ILE A 278 -1.50 -17.05 -27.78
N GLU A 279 -1.55 -16.23 -26.74
CA GLU A 279 -0.39 -15.80 -25.96
C GLU A 279 -0.37 -16.46 -24.57
N ILE A 280 0.78 -17.00 -24.20
CA ILE A 280 1.03 -17.67 -22.93
C ILE A 280 1.99 -16.82 -22.10
N ASN A 281 1.45 -16.28 -21.00
CA ASN A 281 2.23 -15.51 -20.05
C ASN A 281 2.90 -16.44 -19.03
N PRO A 282 4.23 -16.35 -18.81
CA PRO A 282 4.93 -17.19 -17.83
C PRO A 282 4.37 -16.94 -16.42
N PRO A 283 3.95 -17.98 -15.70
CA PRO A 283 3.51 -17.80 -14.32
C PRO A 283 4.71 -17.48 -13.42
N THR A 284 4.49 -16.69 -12.38
CA THR A 284 5.54 -16.48 -11.36
C THR A 284 5.74 -17.74 -10.54
N ILE A 285 6.96 -17.95 -10.03
CA ILE A 285 7.27 -19.13 -9.19
C ILE A 285 6.35 -19.19 -7.96
N GLU A 286 6.01 -18.02 -7.40
CA GLU A 286 5.03 -17.88 -6.32
C GLU A 286 3.66 -18.47 -6.69
N LYS A 287 3.15 -18.21 -7.90
CA LYS A 287 1.87 -18.74 -8.37
C LYS A 287 1.91 -20.25 -8.50
N VAL A 288 3.01 -20.81 -9.02
CA VAL A 288 3.16 -22.26 -9.19
C VAL A 288 3.15 -22.98 -7.84
N PHE A 289 3.94 -22.51 -6.87
CA PHE A 289 3.99 -23.13 -5.55
C PHE A 289 2.68 -22.95 -4.78
N LYS A 290 1.98 -21.82 -4.93
CA LYS A 290 0.64 -21.64 -4.36
C LYS A 290 -0.35 -22.68 -4.88
N LEU A 291 -0.37 -22.96 -6.19
CA LEU A 291 -1.28 -23.94 -6.79
C LEU A 291 -1.10 -25.35 -6.22
N GLY A 292 0.12 -25.74 -5.86
CA GLY A 292 0.44 -27.07 -5.31
C GLY A 292 0.49 -27.15 -3.79
N THR A 293 0.20 -26.07 -3.05
CA THR A 293 0.33 -26.08 -1.59
C THR A 293 -0.99 -26.51 -0.93
N SER A 294 -0.94 -27.55 -0.11
CA SER A 294 -2.05 -27.96 0.76
C SER A 294 -1.56 -28.07 2.20
N VAL A 295 -2.40 -27.62 3.15
CA VAL A 295 -2.08 -27.66 4.57
C VAL A 295 -2.75 -28.88 5.19
N TRP A 296 -1.93 -29.83 5.62
CA TRP A 296 -2.38 -31.05 6.27
C TRP A 296 -2.20 -30.95 7.78
N ILE A 297 -3.20 -31.40 8.54
CA ILE A 297 -3.10 -31.54 10.00
C ILE A 297 -3.39 -32.99 10.37
N ASP A 298 -2.59 -33.51 11.30
CA ASP A 298 -2.74 -34.82 11.91
C ASP A 298 -3.04 -34.67 13.42
N ASP A 299 -4.25 -35.06 13.82
CA ASP A 299 -4.76 -35.12 15.20
C ASP A 299 -5.17 -36.55 15.57
N GLY A 300 -4.53 -37.54 14.93
CA GLY A 300 -4.91 -38.96 14.95
C GLY A 300 -5.35 -39.46 13.57
N THR A 301 -5.71 -38.55 12.66
CA THR A 301 -5.84 -38.84 11.23
C THR A 301 -5.41 -37.63 10.40
N ARG A 302 -4.48 -37.87 9.47
CA ARG A 302 -4.02 -36.86 8.51
C ARG A 302 -5.14 -36.46 7.56
N THR A 303 -5.63 -35.23 7.71
CA THR A 303 -6.63 -34.66 6.78
C THR A 303 -6.26 -33.24 6.40
N ASP A 304 -6.84 -32.77 5.30
CA ASP A 304 -6.73 -31.36 4.91
C ASP A 304 -7.35 -30.46 6.00
N LEU A 305 -6.73 -29.31 6.24
CA LEU A 305 -7.17 -28.34 7.25
C LEU A 305 -8.61 -27.85 7.01
N SER A 306 -9.06 -27.76 5.75
CA SER A 306 -10.43 -27.39 5.40
C SER A 306 -11.47 -28.39 5.96
N ARG A 307 -11.08 -29.64 6.20
CA ARG A 307 -11.93 -30.68 6.78
C ARG A 307 -11.92 -30.72 8.30
N LYS A 308 -11.04 -29.97 8.95
CA LYS A 308 -10.99 -29.86 10.41
C LYS A 308 -12.06 -28.88 10.92
N GLY A 309 -12.47 -29.03 12.18
CA GLY A 309 -13.44 -28.13 12.80
C GLY A 309 -12.98 -26.67 12.83
N HIS A 310 -13.94 -25.73 12.78
CA HIS A 310 -13.65 -24.29 12.71
C HIS A 310 -12.78 -23.75 13.86
N GLY A 311 -12.86 -24.36 15.06
CA GLY A 311 -12.00 -23.98 16.18
C GLY A 311 -10.51 -24.20 15.89
N LEU A 312 -10.17 -25.33 15.26
CA LEU A 312 -8.80 -25.64 14.86
C LEU A 312 -8.35 -24.79 13.68
N GLN A 313 -9.22 -24.57 12.69
CA GLN A 313 -8.94 -23.67 11.57
C GLN A 313 -8.62 -22.24 12.02
N ARG A 314 -9.42 -21.68 12.95
CA ARG A 314 -9.18 -20.35 13.52
C ARG A 314 -7.90 -20.31 14.35
N SER A 315 -7.67 -21.33 15.18
CA SER A 315 -6.42 -21.45 15.95
C SER A 315 -5.20 -21.48 15.04
N PHE A 316 -5.28 -22.22 13.92
CA PHE A 316 -4.21 -22.26 12.92
C PHE A 316 -4.00 -20.90 12.26
N LEU A 317 -5.07 -20.19 11.87
CA LEU A 317 -4.98 -18.84 11.31
C LEU A 317 -4.27 -17.86 12.28
N PHE A 318 -4.61 -17.90 13.57
CA PHE A 318 -3.93 -17.10 14.59
C PHE A 318 -2.47 -17.52 14.80
N ALA A 319 -2.17 -18.82 14.77
CA ALA A 319 -0.79 -19.32 14.86
C ALA A 319 0.04 -18.84 13.67
N LEU A 320 -0.54 -18.84 12.47
CA LEU A 320 0.09 -18.35 11.25
C LEU A 320 0.38 -16.84 11.31
N LEU A 321 -0.61 -16.03 11.75
CA LEU A 321 -0.42 -14.59 12.01
C LEU A 321 0.70 -14.33 13.02
N LYS A 322 0.77 -15.13 14.09
CA LYS A 322 1.82 -15.02 15.11
C LYS A 322 3.19 -15.35 14.54
N ALA A 323 3.31 -16.45 13.79
CA ALA A 323 4.57 -16.88 13.18
C ALA A 323 5.11 -15.83 12.19
N THR A 324 4.23 -15.26 11.37
CA THR A 324 4.62 -14.21 10.43
C THR A 324 5.02 -12.91 11.10
N ALA A 325 4.30 -12.47 12.14
CA ALA A 325 4.72 -11.33 12.94
C ALA A 325 6.15 -11.51 13.50
N GLN A 326 6.50 -12.72 13.96
CA GLN A 326 7.84 -13.04 14.45
C GLN A 326 8.90 -12.98 13.34
N LEU A 327 8.61 -13.54 12.16
CA LEU A 327 9.53 -13.53 11.02
C LEU A 327 9.76 -12.11 10.49
N THR A 328 8.72 -11.27 10.45
CA THR A 328 8.85 -9.86 10.02
C THR A 328 9.69 -9.05 11.00
N HIS A 329 9.55 -9.29 12.32
CA HIS A 329 10.37 -8.62 13.34
C HIS A 329 11.85 -8.98 13.25
N GLN A 330 12.20 -10.25 12.99
CA GLN A 330 13.60 -10.65 12.80
C GLN A 330 14.24 -9.94 11.60
N ASN A 331 13.50 -9.83 10.48
CA ASN A 331 13.99 -9.14 9.29
C ASN A 331 14.14 -7.60 9.46
N GLN A 332 13.41 -6.98 10.40
CA GLN A 332 13.58 -5.55 10.71
C GLN A 332 14.79 -5.28 11.60
N ALA A 333 15.19 -6.24 12.45
CA ALA A 333 16.36 -6.12 13.32
C ALA A 333 17.70 -6.35 12.59
N GLU A 334 17.68 -7.09 11.46
CA GLU A 334 18.86 -7.42 10.66
C GLU A 334 19.11 -6.47 9.47
N ALA A 335 18.35 -5.38 9.33
CA ALA A 335 18.54 -4.44 8.23
C ALA A 335 19.82 -3.61 8.43
N PRO A 336 20.75 -3.56 7.46
CA PRO A 336 21.91 -2.68 7.57
C PRO A 336 21.47 -1.20 7.59
N GLU A 337 22.14 -0.39 8.39
CA GLU A 337 22.14 1.07 8.25
C GLU A 337 22.61 1.41 6.83
N ILE A 338 21.72 1.93 5.99
CA ILE A 338 22.08 2.38 4.64
C ILE A 338 22.26 3.89 4.70
N ASP A 339 23.45 4.34 4.28
CA ASP A 339 23.87 5.73 4.13
C ASP A 339 22.94 6.47 3.13
N PRO A 340 22.48 7.70 3.40
CA PRO A 340 21.33 8.33 2.73
C PRO A 340 21.49 8.82 1.27
N PRO A 341 22.65 8.92 0.59
CA PRO A 341 22.69 9.63 -0.69
C PRO A 341 22.23 8.84 -1.94
N ALA A 342 21.85 7.56 -1.83
CA ALA A 342 21.49 6.74 -3.01
C ALA A 342 19.98 6.69 -3.35
N LEU A 343 19.12 7.42 -2.63
CA LEU A 343 17.65 7.20 -2.62
C LEU A 343 16.88 7.65 -3.88
N HIS A 344 17.51 8.33 -4.84
CA HIS A 344 16.79 8.98 -5.94
C HIS A 344 16.39 8.10 -7.13
N LEU A 345 16.76 6.82 -7.21
CA LEU A 345 16.68 6.09 -8.49
C LEU A 345 16.00 4.72 -8.52
N HIS A 346 15.33 4.21 -7.48
CA HIS A 346 14.65 2.91 -7.61
C HIS A 346 13.27 2.79 -6.95
N SER A 347 12.23 3.03 -7.75
CA SER A 347 10.83 2.67 -7.48
C SER A 347 10.61 1.16 -7.28
N SER A 348 11.58 0.32 -7.65
CA SER A 348 11.54 -1.13 -7.50
C SER A 348 11.79 -1.61 -6.06
N PHE A 349 12.48 -0.83 -5.22
CA PHE A 349 12.85 -1.22 -3.86
C PHE A 349 11.68 -1.13 -2.85
N MET A 350 10.72 -0.21 -3.08
CA MET A 350 9.53 -0.05 -2.23
C MET A 350 8.59 -1.26 -2.23
N LYS A 351 8.64 -2.11 -3.26
CA LYS A 351 7.73 -3.26 -3.42
C LYS A 351 8.00 -4.43 -2.45
N SER A 352 9.07 -4.39 -1.67
CA SER A 352 9.60 -5.57 -0.97
C SER A 352 9.35 -5.64 0.54
N ARG A 353 8.96 -4.55 1.21
CA ARG A 353 8.86 -4.52 2.68
C ARG A 353 7.42 -4.44 3.17
N SER A 354 7.08 -5.40 4.03
CA SER A 354 5.75 -5.61 4.59
C SER A 354 5.75 -5.15 6.04
N PHE A 355 4.84 -4.25 6.40
CA PHE A 355 4.61 -3.90 7.81
C PHE A 355 3.36 -4.60 8.31
N THR A 356 3.46 -5.21 9.47
CA THR A 356 2.36 -5.90 10.13
C THR A 356 2.23 -5.31 11.53
N SER A 357 1.15 -4.60 11.83
CA SER A 357 0.77 -4.28 13.20
C SER A 357 -0.05 -5.44 13.76
N ILE A 358 0.60 -6.34 14.52
CA ILE A 358 -0.11 -7.37 15.29
C ILE A 358 0.11 -7.11 16.78
N LEU A 359 -1.04 -7.02 17.44
CA LEU A 359 -1.31 -7.08 18.87
C LEU A 359 -0.31 -7.95 19.64
N ARG A 360 0.57 -7.30 20.41
CA ARG A 360 1.37 -7.98 21.44
C ARG A 360 0.57 -8.09 22.74
N ARG A 361 0.56 -9.27 23.33
CA ARG A 361 0.31 -9.47 24.76
C ARG A 361 1.54 -10.14 25.38
N LYS A 362 2.17 -9.49 26.35
CA LYS A 362 3.04 -10.16 27.33
C LYS A 362 2.13 -10.89 28.32
N LYS A 363 2.44 -12.17 28.51
CA LYS A 363 2.27 -13.02 29.70
C LYS A 363 1.20 -12.57 30.71
N ASN A 364 0.04 -13.21 30.64
CA ASN A 364 -0.63 -13.94 31.73
C ASN A 364 -2.09 -14.17 31.33
N CYS A 365 -2.42 -15.44 31.08
CA CYS A 365 -3.77 -15.92 31.32
C CYS A 365 -4.04 -15.75 32.82
N LEU A 366 -5.02 -14.94 33.16
CA LEU A 366 -5.91 -15.15 34.29
C LEU A 366 -7.14 -14.28 34.04
N LEU A 367 -8.28 -14.96 33.87
CA LEU A 367 -9.60 -14.36 33.95
C LEU A 367 -9.71 -13.67 35.31
N HIS A 368 -9.80 -12.35 35.34
CA HIS A 368 -10.56 -11.65 36.36
C HIS A 368 -11.02 -10.28 35.85
N SER A 369 -12.30 -10.05 36.05
CA SER A 369 -13.03 -8.80 35.82
C SER A 369 -12.31 -7.60 36.42
N LYS A 370 -11.89 -6.66 35.57
CA LYS A 370 -11.82 -5.24 35.91
C LYS A 370 -11.90 -4.43 34.60
N THR A 371 -12.89 -3.55 34.60
CA THR A 371 -13.29 -2.53 33.62
C THR A 371 -12.23 -2.15 32.57
N TRP A 372 -12.56 -2.44 31.31
CA TRP A 372 -11.82 -2.00 30.11
C TRP A 372 -12.47 -0.72 29.55
N PRO A 373 -11.70 0.22 28.97
CA PRO A 373 -12.28 1.43 28.39
C PRO A 373 -13.07 1.08 27.12
N VAL A 374 -14.39 1.17 27.21
CA VAL A 374 -15.32 1.01 26.08
C VAL A 374 -15.59 2.40 25.51
N LYS A 375 -14.97 2.76 24.38
CA LYS A 375 -15.33 3.99 23.65
C LYS A 375 -16.58 3.70 22.80
N GLN A 376 -17.70 4.36 23.12
CA GLN A 376 -18.88 4.39 22.25
C GLN A 376 -18.58 5.26 21.01
N ILE A 377 -18.94 4.76 19.83
CA ILE A 377 -18.89 5.55 18.59
C ILE A 377 -19.92 6.69 18.70
N PRO A 378 -19.57 7.95 18.37
CA PRO A 378 -20.53 9.05 18.37
C PRO A 378 -21.74 8.72 17.48
N ARG A 379 -22.95 9.01 17.96
CA ARG A 379 -24.17 8.83 17.16
C ARG A 379 -24.07 9.69 15.90
N CYS A 380 -24.02 9.03 14.74
CA CYS A 380 -24.21 9.66 13.45
C CYS A 380 -25.72 9.86 13.24
N CYS A 381 -26.18 11.11 13.38
CA CYS A 381 -27.45 11.56 12.83
C CYS A 381 -27.15 12.48 11.64
#